data_AF-A0A376KQQ2-F1
#
_entry.id   AF-A0A376KQQ2-F1
#
_cell.length_a   1.000
_cell.length_b   1.000
_cell.length_c   1.000
_cell.angle_alpha   90.00
_cell.angle_beta   90.00
_cell.angle_gamma   90.00
#
_symmetry.space_group_name_H-M   'P 1'
#
loop_
_entity.id
_entity.type
_entity.pdbx_description
1 polymer ?
#
loop_
_entity_poly.entity_id
_entity_poly.type
_entity_poly.pdbx_seq_one_letter_code
_entity_poly.pdbx_strand_id
1 'polypeptide(L)'
;MRCQYSDWFGLVGLSEHIDAEACWSRLSDYPEQAQPCDMLMVIPSRLATELNGSGGLLQGISTTTSPLQPDIRCGVAIRSQCPLGA
;
A
#
# COMPACT_ATOMS: atom_id res chain seq x y z
N MET A 1 -3.92 15.01 -1.98
CA MET A 1 -3.99 14.13 -0.79
C MET A 1 -5.29 13.36 -0.68
N ARG A 2 -6.48 13.98 -0.78
CA ARG A 2 -7.77 13.31 -0.50
C ARG A 2 -7.96 11.93 -1.16
N CYS A 3 -7.70 11.78 -2.46
CA CYS A 3 -7.88 10.50 -3.16
C CYS A 3 -6.85 9.43 -2.78
N GLN A 4 -5.64 9.81 -2.35
CA GLN A 4 -4.59 8.87 -1.93
C GLN A 4 -4.55 8.62 -0.42
N TYR A 5 -5.38 9.35 0.34
CA TYR A 5 -5.37 9.32 1.80
C TYR A 5 -5.64 7.92 2.35
N SER A 6 -6.58 7.18 1.75
CA SER A 6 -6.87 5.80 2.12
C SER A 6 -5.69 4.86 1.88
N ASP A 7 -4.98 5.04 0.76
CA ASP A 7 -3.85 4.19 0.39
C ASP A 7 -2.60 4.46 1.26
N TRP A 8 -2.25 5.73 1.47
CA TRP A 8 -1.03 6.08 2.21
C TRP A 8 -1.15 5.91 3.72
N PHE A 9 -2.36 6.00 4.27
CA PHE A 9 -2.60 5.85 5.72
C PHE A 9 -3.27 4.53 6.09
N GLY A 10 -3.50 3.61 5.14
CA GLY A 10 -4.07 2.28 5.39
C GLY A 10 -5.51 2.31 5.90
N LEU A 11 -6.33 3.25 5.42
CA LEU A 11 -7.71 3.45 5.88
C LEU A 11 -8.73 2.90 4.87
N VAL A 12 -9.85 2.39 5.38
CA VAL A 12 -10.99 1.94 4.55
C VAL A 12 -11.94 3.12 4.34
N GLY A 13 -11.78 3.83 3.22
CA GLY A 13 -12.67 4.93 2.80
C GLY A 13 -12.04 6.32 2.86
N LEU A 14 -12.78 7.31 2.33
CA LEU A 14 -12.35 8.70 2.28
C LEU A 14 -12.83 9.43 3.55
N SER A 15 -11.92 10.07 4.28
CA SER A 15 -12.30 11.01 5.35
C SER A 15 -12.87 12.29 4.74
N GLU A 16 -14.00 12.78 5.27
CA GLU A 16 -14.58 14.06 4.83
C GLU A 16 -13.75 15.26 5.30
N HIS A 17 -13.09 15.13 6.45
CA HIS A 17 -12.21 16.12 7.06
C HIS A 17 -10.77 15.61 7.02
N ILE A 18 -9.91 16.29 6.27
CA ILE A 18 -8.48 15.97 6.19
C ILE A 18 -7.71 17.20 6.65
N ASP A 19 -7.06 17.06 7.81
CA ASP A 19 -6.09 18.04 8.31
C ASP A 19 -4.73 17.74 7.68
N ALA A 20 -4.30 18.60 6.76
CA ALA A 20 -3.05 18.42 6.02
C ALA A 20 -1.81 18.51 6.92
N GLU A 21 -1.83 19.33 7.97
CA GLU A 21 -0.70 19.51 8.88
C GLU A 21 -0.50 18.24 9.73
N ALA A 22 -1.58 17.73 10.33
CA ALA A 22 -1.55 16.47 11.05
C ALA A 22 -1.16 15.28 10.16
N CYS A 23 -1.59 15.27 8.89
CA CYS A 23 -1.18 14.25 7.93
C CYS A 23 0.32 14.29 7.65
N TRP A 24 0.90 15.49 7.50
CA TRP A 24 2.32 15.65 7.25
C TRP A 24 3.17 15.20 8.44
N SER A 25 2.76 15.56 9.67
CA SER A 25 3.42 15.10 10.89
C SER A 25 3.41 13.57 10.99
N ARG A 26 2.29 12.92 10.66
CA ARG A 26 2.19 11.46 10.70
C ARG A 26 3.03 10.76 9.63
N LEU A 27 3.25 11.40 8.46
CA LEU A 27 4.11 10.84 7.41
C LEU A 27 5.60 10.89 7.76
N SER A 28 6.02 11.83 8.61
CA SER A 28 7.40 11.89 9.09
C SER A 28 7.72 10.89 10.20
N ASP A 29 6.70 10.31 10.84
CA ASP A 29 6.87 9.35 11.91
C ASP A 29 7.19 7.96 11.34
N TYR A 30 8.38 7.46 11.62
CA TYR A 30 8.78 6.11 11.21
C TYR A 30 8.26 5.08 12.21
N PRO A 31 7.57 4.01 11.75
CA PRO A 31 7.11 2.96 12.64
C PRO A 31 8.29 2.19 13.25
N GLU A 32 8.24 1.94 14.55
CA GLU A 32 9.29 1.22 15.29
C GLU A 32 9.27 -0.30 15.06
N GLN A 33 8.12 -0.84 14.61
CA GLN A 33 7.90 -2.28 14.47
C GLN A 33 7.17 -2.60 13.16
N ALA A 34 7.63 -3.65 12.49
CA ALA A 34 6.94 -4.23 11.33
C ALA A 34 5.84 -5.21 11.77
N GLN A 35 4.90 -5.50 10.87
CA GLN A 35 3.87 -6.51 11.12
C GLN A 35 4.50 -7.92 11.14
N PRO A 36 3.95 -8.87 11.92
CA PRO A 36 4.37 -10.26 11.85
C PRO A 36 4.24 -10.80 10.42
N CYS A 37 5.28 -11.50 9.95
CA CYS A 37 5.33 -12.06 8.60
C CYS A 37 5.21 -11.01 7.48
N ASP A 38 5.70 -9.79 7.70
CA ASP A 38 5.78 -8.77 6.65
C ASP A 38 6.74 -9.21 5.54
N MET A 39 6.17 -9.62 4.42
CA MET A 39 6.92 -10.11 3.27
C MET A 39 7.73 -9.01 2.57
N LEU A 40 7.39 -7.73 2.77
CA LEU A 40 8.12 -6.61 2.19
C LEU A 40 9.50 -6.44 2.82
N MET A 41 9.71 -6.98 4.03
CA MET A 41 11.01 -7.07 4.69
C MET A 41 11.91 -8.17 4.09
N VAL A 42 11.32 -9.13 3.36
CA VAL A 42 12.04 -10.26 2.74
C VAL A 42 12.26 -10.02 1.26
N ILE A 43 11.23 -9.54 0.55
CA ILE A 43 11.26 -9.23 -0.87
C ILE A 43 10.92 -7.73 -1.01
N PRO A 44 11.86 -6.90 -1.49
CA PRO A 44 11.64 -5.47 -1.56
C PRO A 44 10.56 -5.13 -2.59
N SER A 45 9.71 -4.16 -2.25
CA SER A 45 8.73 -3.60 -3.17
C SER A 45 9.36 -2.54 -4.09
N ARG A 46 8.52 -1.98 -4.98
CA ARG A 46 8.91 -0.92 -5.92
C ARG A 46 8.29 0.40 -5.49
N LEU A 47 9.14 1.40 -5.24
CA LEU A 47 8.71 2.72 -4.77
C LEU A 47 7.55 3.32 -5.57
N ALA A 48 7.65 3.31 -6.91
CA ALA A 48 6.61 3.89 -7.77
C ALA A 48 5.26 3.16 -7.61
N THR A 49 5.27 1.85 -7.40
CA THR A 49 4.07 1.04 -7.16
C THR A 49 3.47 1.30 -5.79
N GLU A 50 4.31 1.40 -4.74
CA GLU A 50 3.85 1.72 -3.38
C GLU A 50 3.22 3.12 -3.30
N LEU A 51 3.83 4.12 -3.95
CA LEU A 51 3.27 5.48 -4.02
C LEU A 51 1.94 5.52 -4.77
N ASN A 52 1.80 4.69 -5.79
CA ASN A 52 0.58 4.57 -6.60
C ASN A 52 -0.59 3.98 -5.81
N GLY A 53 -0.28 3.19 -4.77
CA GLY A 53 -1.27 2.53 -3.93
C GLY A 53 -2.19 1.62 -4.74
N SER A 54 -3.46 1.55 -4.32
CA SER A 54 -4.50 0.82 -5.04
C SER A 54 -5.30 1.71 -6.00
N GLY A 55 -5.25 3.04 -5.83
CA GLY A 55 -6.05 4.03 -6.56
C GLY A 55 -5.54 4.43 -7.95
N GLY A 56 -4.30 4.09 -8.32
CA GLY A 56 -3.81 4.33 -9.70
C GLY A 56 -3.53 5.80 -10.02
N LEU A 57 -2.98 6.56 -9.08
CA LEU A 57 -2.55 7.95 -9.23
C LEU A 57 -1.60 8.18 -10.44
N LEU A 58 -0.65 7.28 -10.64
CA LEU A 58 0.41 7.35 -11.64
C LEU A 58 0.01 6.51 -12.86
N GLN A 59 -0.35 7.18 -13.95
CA GLN A 59 -0.74 6.52 -15.18
C GLN A 59 0.41 5.66 -15.74
N GLY A 60 0.10 4.42 -16.12
CA GLY A 60 1.09 3.48 -16.68
C GLY A 60 1.99 2.81 -15.64
N ILE A 61 1.80 3.09 -14.35
CA ILE A 61 2.48 2.39 -13.25
C ILE A 61 1.53 1.36 -12.63
N SER A 62 2.05 0.19 -12.28
CA SER A 62 1.27 -0.85 -11.57
C SER A 62 0.78 -0.36 -10.20
N THR A 63 -0.35 -0.89 -9.74
CA THR A 63 -0.87 -0.67 -8.38
C THR A 63 -0.39 -1.76 -7.43
N THR A 64 -0.44 -1.52 -6.11
CA THR A 64 -0.13 -2.54 -5.09
C THR A 64 -1.10 -3.73 -5.11
N THR A 65 -2.26 -3.57 -5.76
CA THR A 65 -3.27 -4.62 -5.97
C THR A 65 -3.18 -5.28 -7.34
N SER A 66 -2.33 -4.78 -8.24
CA SER A 66 -2.16 -5.36 -9.56
C SER A 66 -1.58 -6.77 -9.42
N PRO A 67 -2.11 -7.77 -10.15
CA PRO A 67 -1.47 -9.07 -10.21
C PRO A 67 -0.06 -8.91 -10.77
N LEU A 68 0.89 -9.66 -10.22
CA LEU A 68 2.25 -9.69 -10.75
C LEU A 68 2.20 -10.02 -12.24
N GLN A 69 2.58 -9.05 -13.07
CA GLN A 69 2.81 -9.36 -14.48
C GLN A 69 4.00 -10.34 -14.57
N PRO A 70 3.92 -11.36 -15.44
CA PRO A 70 4.92 -12.42 -15.52
C PRO A 70 6.31 -11.92 -15.96
N ASP A 71 6.42 -10.70 -16.46
CA ASP A 71 7.64 -10.21 -17.13
C ASP A 71 8.64 -9.53 -16.17
N ILE A 72 8.37 -9.57 -14.86
CA ILE A 72 9.29 -9.06 -13.84
C ILE A 72 9.35 -10.07 -12.71
N ARG A 73 10.48 -10.80 -12.67
CA ARG A 73 10.73 -11.88 -11.71
C ARG A 73 10.50 -11.42 -10.26
N CYS A 74 9.64 -12.19 -9.59
CA CYS A 74 9.45 -12.39 -8.14
C CYS A 74 8.51 -11.45 -7.36
N GLY A 75 7.43 -12.08 -6.84
CA GLY A 75 6.71 -11.83 -5.57
C GLY A 75 5.88 -10.55 -5.55
N VAL A 76 4.55 -10.55 -5.48
CA VAL A 76 3.67 -10.94 -4.38
C VAL A 76 2.28 -11.28 -4.94
N ALA A 77 1.79 -12.49 -4.68
CA ALA A 77 0.38 -12.80 -4.74
C ALA A 77 -0.11 -12.97 -3.30
N ILE A 78 -0.56 -11.89 -2.66
CA ILE A 78 -1.23 -11.99 -1.36
C ILE A 78 -2.41 -11.01 -1.34
N ARG A 79 -3.52 -11.41 -1.99
CA ARG A 79 -4.85 -10.96 -1.56
C ARG A 79 -6.01 -11.88 -1.92
N SER A 80 -5.76 -13.15 -2.27
CA SER A 80 -6.83 -14.03 -2.76
C SER A 80 -6.96 -15.40 -2.10
N GLN A 81 -6.32 -15.74 -0.98
CA GLN A 81 -6.61 -17.02 -0.31
C GLN A 81 -6.44 -16.96 1.23
N CYS A 82 -7.47 -16.46 1.91
CA CYS A 82 -7.86 -16.99 3.22
C CYS A 82 -9.30 -17.52 3.08
N PRO A 83 -9.52 -18.82 2.81
CA PRO A 83 -10.82 -19.42 3.00
C PRO A 83 -11.08 -19.68 4.49
N LEU A 84 -12.35 -19.51 4.87
CA LEU A 84 -12.94 -19.82 6.18
C LEU A 84 -12.47 -21.17 6.76
N GLY A 85 -12.20 -21.22 8.06
CA GLY A 85 -12.08 -22.49 8.79
C GLY A 85 -11.66 -22.37 10.25
N ALA A 86 -12.63 -22.64 11.14
CA ALA A 86 -12.61 -22.83 12.60
C ALA A 86 -12.75 -21.56 13.48
#